data_AF-A0A498A2Z1-F1
#
_entry.id   AF-A0A498A2Z1-F1
#
_cell.length_a   1.000
_cell.length_b   1.000
_cell.length_c   1.000
_cell.angle_alpha   90.00
_cell.angle_beta   90.00
_cell.angle_gamma   90.00
#
_symmetry.space_group_name_H-M   'P 1'
#
loop_
_entity.id
_entity.type
_entity.pdbx_description
1 polymer ?
#
loop_
_entity_poly.entity_id
_entity_poly.type
_entity_poly.pdbx_seq_one_letter_code
_entity_poly.pdbx_strand_id
1 'polypeptide(L)'
;MARAGTGTRRVTARRPIVPTDLGRLRPVAAQVTDGRGRTRPWRWVYGEGVHDEPIDPFNGDPADPAAGLHDPGDDAPLDPLTDVERQDVLEDLADLEIYQALLAPIGVRGLVIECEDCREPHYFDWDLLRGNLRHLLSSGRPRVHEPAYDPDPDHYVTWDYARGYADGVHDTLTEGADEEPDTER
;
A
#
# COMPACT_ATOMS: atom_id res chain seq x y z
N MET A 1 -23.41 53.96 18.11
CA MET A 1 -22.21 54.46 17.38
C MET A 1 -20.97 53.83 18.01
N ALA A 2 -20.35 52.85 17.35
CA ALA A 2 -18.95 52.46 17.52
C ALA A 2 -18.59 51.50 16.37
N ARG A 3 -17.74 51.96 15.45
CA ARG A 3 -17.15 51.18 14.36
C ARG A 3 -15.79 50.66 14.84
N ALA A 4 -15.53 49.37 14.65
CA ALA A 4 -14.21 48.74 14.62
C ALA A 4 -14.40 47.42 13.87
N GLY A 5 -13.65 47.02 12.85
CA GLY A 5 -12.35 47.43 12.36
C GLY A 5 -11.80 46.18 11.68
N THR A 6 -12.10 46.00 10.40
CA THR A 6 -11.70 44.84 9.59
C THR A 6 -10.19 44.79 9.43
N GLY A 7 -9.54 43.87 10.14
CA GLY A 7 -8.09 43.63 10.07
C GLY A 7 -7.75 42.51 9.09
N THR A 8 -7.60 42.83 7.81
CA THR A 8 -7.05 41.93 6.79
C THR A 8 -5.55 41.72 7.05
N ARG A 9 -5.17 40.54 7.58
CA ARG A 9 -3.74 40.15 7.67
C ARG A 9 -3.27 39.63 6.31
N ARG A 10 -2.43 40.43 5.66
CA ARG A 10 -1.76 40.11 4.40
C ARG A 10 -0.54 39.24 4.72
N VAL A 11 -0.58 37.94 4.40
CA VAL A 11 0.58 37.05 4.53
C VAL A 11 1.45 37.23 3.28
N THR A 12 2.69 37.66 3.50
CA THR A 12 3.69 37.87 2.45
C THR A 12 4.31 36.53 2.04
N ALA A 13 4.21 36.20 0.75
CA ALA A 13 4.85 35.04 0.15
C ALA A 13 6.37 35.13 0.31
N ARG A 14 6.97 34.16 1.03
CA ARG A 14 8.42 33.98 1.08
C ARG A 14 8.86 33.25 -0.20
N ARG A 15 9.72 33.90 -0.97
CA ARG A 15 10.36 33.34 -2.18
C ARG A 15 11.22 32.13 -1.80
N PRO A 16 11.21 31.03 -2.56
CA PRO A 16 12.19 29.95 -2.37
C PRO A 16 13.58 30.45 -2.77
N ILE A 17 14.53 30.27 -1.87
CA ILE A 17 15.96 30.46 -2.10
C ILE A 17 16.42 29.26 -2.94
N VAL A 18 16.89 29.50 -4.15
CA VAL A 18 17.51 28.51 -5.04
C VAL A 18 19.01 28.49 -4.75
N PRO A 19 19.60 27.41 -4.20
CA PRO A 19 21.05 27.30 -4.14
C PRO A 19 21.57 26.96 -5.54
N THR A 20 22.18 27.96 -6.17
CA THR A 20 22.97 27.82 -7.38
C THR A 20 24.41 27.63 -6.94
N ASP A 21 24.95 26.41 -6.97
CA ASP A 21 26.36 26.16 -7.33
C ASP A 21 26.63 24.66 -7.49
N LEU A 22 26.75 24.20 -8.73
CA LEU A 22 27.31 22.90 -9.05
C LEU A 22 28.83 23.00 -8.92
N GLY A 23 29.30 22.80 -7.69
CA GLY A 23 30.72 22.61 -7.37
C GLY A 23 31.26 21.37 -8.09
N ARG A 24 31.81 21.59 -9.28
CA ARG A 24 32.54 20.61 -10.10
C ARG A 24 33.76 20.13 -9.31
N LEU A 25 33.63 19.04 -8.55
CA LEU A 25 34.76 18.32 -8.00
C LEU A 25 35.55 17.72 -9.17
N ARG A 26 36.70 18.33 -9.47
CA ARG A 26 37.69 17.76 -10.37
C ARG A 26 38.31 16.55 -9.67
N PRO A 27 38.25 15.33 -10.24
CA PRO A 27 39.01 14.22 -9.69
C PRO A 27 40.51 14.53 -9.89
N VAL A 28 41.24 14.63 -8.77
CA VAL A 28 42.70 14.54 -8.78
C VAL A 28 43.02 13.09 -9.12
N ALA A 29 43.40 12.84 -10.37
CA ALA A 29 43.96 11.57 -10.77
C ALA A 29 45.36 11.44 -10.13
N ALA A 30 45.43 10.83 -8.94
CA ALA A 30 46.69 10.35 -8.41
C ALA A 30 47.15 9.19 -9.29
N GLN A 31 48.13 9.46 -10.15
CA GLN A 31 48.74 8.45 -11.00
C GLN A 31 49.66 7.59 -10.15
N VAL A 32 49.22 6.38 -9.79
CA VAL A 32 50.13 5.36 -9.26
C VAL A 32 50.68 4.58 -10.45
N THR A 33 51.95 4.81 -10.77
CA THR A 33 52.67 4.09 -11.82
C THR A 33 53.21 2.78 -11.27
N ASP A 34 52.84 1.64 -11.85
CA ASP A 34 53.59 0.39 -11.69
C ASP A 34 54.95 0.51 -12.43
N GLY A 35 55.97 -0.17 -11.90
CA GLY A 35 57.39 -0.12 -12.29
C GLY A 35 57.73 -0.60 -13.70
N ARG A 36 56.74 -0.72 -14.60
CA ARG A 36 56.94 -1.08 -16.03
C ARG A 36 56.24 -0.14 -17.03
N GLY A 37 55.73 1.01 -16.58
CA GLY A 37 55.39 2.14 -17.47
C GLY A 37 54.35 1.85 -18.56
N ARG A 38 53.32 1.03 -18.29
CA ARG A 38 52.23 0.78 -19.24
C ARG A 38 50.88 1.20 -18.67
N THR A 39 50.26 2.20 -19.31
CA THR A 39 48.87 2.61 -19.06
C THR A 39 47.90 1.62 -19.70
N ARG A 40 47.08 0.93 -18.91
CA ARG A 40 45.91 0.21 -19.43
C ARG A 40 44.67 1.09 -19.26
N PRO A 41 43.84 1.28 -20.29
CA PRO A 41 42.56 1.96 -20.10
C PRO A 41 41.63 1.05 -19.29
N TRP A 42 41.00 1.63 -18.26
CA TRP A 42 39.93 0.99 -17.52
C TRP A 42 38.75 0.77 -18.46
N ARG A 43 38.43 -0.48 -18.76
CA ARG A 43 37.21 -0.85 -19.48
C ARG A 43 36.12 -1.05 -18.43
N TRP A 44 35.23 -0.08 -18.29
CA TRP A 44 33.98 -0.26 -17.53
C TRP A 44 33.15 -1.32 -18.25
N VAL A 45 33.01 -2.50 -17.64
CA VAL A 45 31.98 -3.47 -17.99
C VAL A 45 30.82 -3.19 -17.05
N TYR A 46 29.87 -2.38 -17.48
CA TYR A 46 28.53 -2.43 -16.88
C TYR A 46 27.83 -3.63 -17.51
N GLY A 47 27.53 -4.65 -16.70
CA GLY A 47 26.67 -5.74 -17.11
C GLY A 47 27.09 -7.10 -16.56
N GLU A 48 26.87 -7.33 -15.27
CA GLU A 48 26.47 -8.64 -14.78
C GLU A 48 25.72 -8.44 -13.44
N GLY A 49 24.41 -8.70 -13.46
CA GLY A 49 23.54 -8.67 -12.27
C GLY A 49 23.02 -7.28 -11.88
N VAL A 50 21.92 -6.83 -12.50
CA VAL A 50 21.05 -5.88 -11.82
C VAL A 50 20.35 -6.67 -10.70
N HIS A 51 20.70 -6.39 -9.45
CA HIS A 51 19.85 -6.82 -8.34
C HIS A 51 18.55 -6.00 -8.44
N ASP A 52 17.39 -6.66 -8.44
CA ASP A 52 16.09 -5.99 -8.46
C ASP A 52 15.88 -5.09 -7.21
N GLU A 53 16.69 -5.30 -6.18
CA GLU A 53 16.74 -4.49 -4.96
C GLU A 53 18.12 -3.81 -4.79
N PRO A 54 18.16 -2.61 -4.16
CA PRO A 54 19.41 -1.97 -3.80
C PRO A 54 20.27 -2.92 -2.95
N ILE A 55 21.55 -3.05 -3.30
CA ILE A 55 22.50 -3.79 -2.46
C ILE A 55 22.52 -3.14 -1.08
N ASP A 56 22.18 -3.93 -0.07
CA ASP A 56 22.25 -3.53 1.34
C ASP A 56 23.68 -3.03 1.67
N PRO A 57 23.83 -1.79 2.17
CA PRO A 57 25.14 -1.24 2.55
C PRO A 57 25.86 -2.04 3.64
N PHE A 58 25.18 -2.90 4.39
CA PHE A 58 25.75 -3.76 5.42
C PHE A 58 26.01 -5.20 4.96
N ASN A 59 25.74 -5.53 3.69
CA ASN A 59 25.94 -6.88 3.16
C ASN A 59 27.40 -7.36 3.33
N GLY A 60 27.60 -8.38 4.16
CA GLY A 60 28.92 -8.96 4.47
C GLY A 60 29.71 -8.23 5.55
N ASP A 61 29.11 -7.27 6.27
CA ASP A 61 29.73 -6.62 7.42
C ASP A 61 29.68 -7.54 8.66
N PRO A 62 30.82 -8.01 9.20
CA PRO A 62 30.85 -8.80 10.42
C PRO A 62 30.41 -8.03 11.67
N ALA A 63 30.27 -6.70 11.58
CA ALA A 63 29.75 -5.82 12.62
C ALA A 63 28.34 -5.30 12.30
N ASP A 64 27.61 -5.96 11.39
CA ASP A 64 26.24 -5.59 11.06
C ASP A 64 25.35 -5.59 12.33
N PRO A 65 24.82 -4.41 12.74
CA PRO A 65 23.96 -4.31 13.90
C PRO A 65 22.62 -5.05 13.72
N ALA A 66 22.19 -5.34 12.48
CA ALA A 66 20.96 -6.06 12.16
C ALA A 66 21.14 -7.59 12.10
N ALA A 67 22.37 -8.12 12.07
CA ALA A 67 22.64 -9.56 11.91
C ALA A 67 22.01 -10.46 12.98
N GLY A 68 21.67 -9.92 14.15
CA GLY A 68 20.98 -10.63 15.23
C GLY A 68 19.49 -10.32 15.37
N LEU A 69 18.96 -9.43 14.53
CA LEU A 69 17.55 -9.01 14.53
C LEU A 69 16.72 -9.77 13.47
N HIS A 70 17.36 -10.61 12.66
CA HIS A 70 16.66 -11.41 11.66
C HIS A 70 15.74 -12.39 12.38
N ASP A 71 14.42 -12.16 12.31
CA ASP A 71 13.44 -13.09 12.83
C ASP A 71 13.52 -14.37 11.98
N PRO A 72 13.88 -15.53 12.55
CA PRO A 72 13.92 -16.79 11.80
C PRO A 72 12.59 -17.16 11.13
N GLY A 73 11.49 -16.50 11.52
CA GLY A 73 10.16 -16.66 10.92
C GLY A 73 9.94 -15.96 9.58
N ASP A 74 10.69 -14.90 9.23
CA ASP A 74 10.41 -14.11 8.00
C ASP A 74 10.81 -14.84 6.70
N ASP A 75 11.85 -15.67 6.77
CA ASP A 75 12.42 -16.40 5.62
C ASP A 75 11.96 -17.85 5.50
N ALA A 76 11.24 -18.38 6.50
CA ALA A 76 10.69 -19.72 6.38
C ALA A 76 9.60 -19.74 5.28
N PRO A 77 9.67 -20.64 4.28
CA PRO A 77 8.57 -20.81 3.34
C PRO A 77 7.33 -21.17 4.15
N LEU A 78 6.35 -20.27 4.20
CA LEU A 78 5.04 -20.60 4.76
C LEU A 78 4.40 -21.63 3.83
N ASP A 79 3.69 -22.58 4.41
CA ASP A 79 2.95 -23.55 3.63
C ASP A 79 1.97 -22.79 2.71
N PRO A 80 1.84 -23.21 1.44
CA PRO A 80 0.85 -22.61 0.55
C PRO A 80 -0.55 -22.78 1.14
N LEU A 81 -1.45 -21.84 0.84
CA LEU A 81 -2.84 -21.93 1.25
C LEU A 81 -3.41 -23.29 0.90
N THR A 82 -4.10 -23.89 1.86
CA THR A 82 -4.89 -25.09 1.63
C THR A 82 -6.02 -24.80 0.65
N ASP A 83 -6.59 -25.84 0.03
CA ASP A 83 -7.70 -25.67 -0.92
C ASP A 83 -8.91 -24.97 -0.28
N VAL A 84 -9.13 -25.19 1.02
CA VAL A 84 -10.21 -24.54 1.79
C VAL A 84 -9.92 -23.06 1.97
N GLU A 85 -8.76 -22.70 2.53
CA GLU A 85 -8.40 -21.28 2.72
C GLU A 85 -8.36 -20.52 1.40
N ARG A 86 -7.91 -21.17 0.33
CA ARG A 86 -7.92 -20.60 -1.02
C ARG A 86 -9.33 -20.31 -1.49
N GLN A 87 -10.28 -21.20 -1.20
CA GLN A 87 -11.68 -21.01 -1.57
C GLN A 87 -12.31 -19.88 -0.74
N ASP A 88 -12.05 -19.83 0.56
CA ASP A 88 -12.54 -18.76 1.43
C ASP A 88 -12.09 -17.38 0.91
N VAL A 89 -10.82 -17.23 0.51
CA VAL A 89 -10.31 -15.98 -0.06
C VAL A 89 -10.94 -15.63 -1.42
N LEU A 90 -11.34 -16.64 -2.21
CA LEU A 90 -12.07 -16.41 -3.46
C LEU A 90 -13.50 -15.95 -3.21
N GLU A 91 -14.16 -16.50 -2.20
CA GLU A 91 -15.49 -16.07 -1.76
C GLU A 91 -15.43 -14.63 -1.24
N ASP A 92 -14.44 -14.30 -0.41
CA ASP A 92 -14.21 -12.92 0.07
C ASP A 92 -13.99 -11.94 -1.10
N LEU A 93 -13.28 -12.35 -2.15
CA LEU A 93 -13.10 -11.53 -3.35
C LEU A 93 -14.42 -11.28 -4.10
N ALA A 94 -15.29 -12.29 -4.19
CA ALA A 94 -16.59 -12.16 -4.83
C ALA A 94 -17.52 -11.24 -4.01
N ASP A 95 -17.56 -11.44 -2.70
CA ASP A 95 -18.25 -10.58 -1.73
C ASP A 95 -17.80 -9.13 -1.86
N LEU A 96 -16.49 -8.90 -1.93
CA LEU A 96 -15.92 -7.56 -2.05
C LEU A 96 -16.37 -6.83 -3.33
N GLU A 97 -16.54 -7.55 -4.44
CA GLU A 97 -17.08 -6.98 -5.69
C GLU A 97 -18.53 -6.54 -5.53
N ILE A 98 -19.35 -7.33 -4.83
CA ILE A 98 -20.74 -7.00 -4.51
C ILE A 98 -20.80 -5.78 -3.59
N TYR A 99 -20.05 -5.79 -2.49
CA TYR A 99 -20.02 -4.69 -1.53
C TYR A 99 -19.59 -3.38 -2.18
N GLN A 100 -18.54 -3.39 -2.99
CA GLN A 100 -18.13 -2.19 -3.72
C GLN A 100 -19.24 -1.71 -4.66
N ALA A 101 -19.88 -2.60 -5.43
CA ALA A 101 -20.93 -2.21 -6.37
C ALA A 101 -22.13 -1.53 -5.67
N LEU A 102 -22.46 -1.98 -4.47
CA LEU A 102 -23.56 -1.43 -3.67
C LEU A 102 -23.18 -0.15 -2.92
N LEU A 103 -21.99 -0.10 -2.33
CA LEU A 103 -21.62 0.93 -1.35
C LEU A 103 -20.80 2.08 -1.97
N ALA A 104 -20.04 1.85 -3.04
CA ALA A 104 -19.30 2.92 -3.70
C ALA A 104 -20.20 4.05 -4.24
N PRO A 105 -21.39 3.78 -4.82
CA PRO A 105 -22.30 4.84 -5.28
C PRO A 105 -22.82 5.76 -4.17
N ILE A 106 -22.89 5.28 -2.92
CA ILE A 106 -23.34 6.06 -1.76
C ILE A 106 -22.19 6.75 -1.01
N GLY A 107 -20.96 6.66 -1.54
CA GLY A 107 -19.79 7.38 -1.04
C GLY A 107 -18.86 6.59 -0.12
N VAL A 108 -19.06 5.28 0.05
CA VAL A 108 -18.13 4.42 0.80
C VAL A 108 -16.91 4.08 -0.07
N ARG A 109 -15.72 4.39 0.42
CA ARG A 109 -14.44 4.16 -0.28
C ARG A 109 -13.81 2.81 0.00
N GLY A 110 -14.22 2.14 1.08
CA GLY A 110 -13.65 0.85 1.45
C GLY A 110 -14.11 0.34 2.80
N LEU A 111 -13.28 -0.53 3.39
CA LEU A 111 -13.54 -1.18 4.67
C LEU A 111 -12.59 -0.73 5.77
N VAL A 112 -13.07 -0.78 7.01
CA VAL A 112 -12.25 -0.65 8.22
C VAL A 112 -12.16 -1.99 8.94
N ILE A 113 -10.95 -2.38 9.32
CA ILE A 113 -10.66 -3.64 10.03
C ILE A 113 -9.85 -3.31 11.27
N GLU A 114 -10.32 -3.75 12.44
CA GLU A 114 -9.56 -3.66 13.68
C GLU A 114 -8.46 -4.73 13.69
N CYS A 115 -7.20 -4.30 13.69
CA CYS A 115 -6.08 -5.24 13.76
C CYS A 115 -5.82 -5.67 15.20
N GLU A 116 -5.83 -6.98 15.50
CA GLU A 116 -5.58 -7.48 16.85
C GLU A 116 -4.14 -7.22 17.33
N ASP A 117 -3.17 -7.26 16.42
CA ASP A 117 -1.75 -7.06 16.73
C ASP A 117 -1.45 -5.58 17.05
N CYS A 118 -1.93 -4.68 16.20
CA CYS A 118 -1.68 -3.24 16.32
C CYS A 118 -2.66 -2.55 17.29
N ARG A 119 -3.84 -3.14 17.52
CA ARG A 119 -4.98 -2.54 18.26
C ARG A 119 -5.40 -1.18 17.72
N GLU A 120 -5.29 -1.02 16.41
CA GLU A 120 -5.65 0.19 15.67
C GLU A 120 -6.51 -0.17 14.44
N PRO A 121 -7.44 0.70 14.03
CA PRO A 121 -8.26 0.49 12.84
C PRO A 121 -7.44 0.69 11.57
N HIS A 122 -7.47 -0.30 10.69
CA HIS A 122 -6.86 -0.25 9.36
C HIS A 122 -7.93 0.04 8.31
N TYR A 123 -7.73 1.13 7.57
CA TYR A 123 -8.63 1.58 6.51
C TYR A 123 -8.11 1.12 5.16
N PHE A 124 -8.93 0.35 4.45
CA PHE A 124 -8.60 -0.23 3.16
C PHE A 124 -9.54 0.27 2.09
N ASP A 125 -9.01 0.99 1.11
CA ASP A 125 -9.73 1.26 -0.13
C ASP A 125 -10.05 -0.06 -0.87
N TRP A 126 -11.14 -0.07 -1.64
CA TRP A 126 -11.59 -1.25 -2.38
C TRP A 126 -10.49 -1.92 -3.22
N ASP A 127 -9.70 -1.12 -3.94
CA ASP A 127 -8.65 -1.63 -4.81
C ASP A 127 -7.44 -2.17 -4.03
N LEU A 128 -7.14 -1.55 -2.88
CA LEU A 128 -6.07 -1.98 -2.00
C LEU A 128 -6.40 -3.34 -1.38
N LEU A 129 -7.61 -3.50 -0.82
CA LEU A 129 -8.03 -4.76 -0.22
C LEU A 129 -8.08 -5.89 -1.25
N ARG A 130 -8.63 -5.61 -2.44
CA ARG A 130 -8.65 -6.57 -3.54
C ARG A 130 -7.24 -6.99 -3.97
N GLY A 131 -6.32 -6.03 -4.06
CA GLY A 131 -4.91 -6.29 -4.36
C GLY A 131 -4.27 -7.21 -3.32
N ASN A 132 -4.57 -6.99 -2.04
CA ASN A 132 -4.06 -7.81 -0.94
C ASN A 132 -4.59 -9.25 -1.01
N LEU A 133 -5.89 -9.45 -1.20
CA LEU A 133 -6.48 -10.79 -1.32
C LEU A 133 -5.95 -11.55 -2.56
N ARG A 134 -5.81 -10.87 -3.70
CA ARG A 134 -5.19 -11.47 -4.89
C ARG A 134 -3.73 -11.84 -4.66
N HIS A 135 -2.99 -11.01 -3.93
CA HIS A 135 -1.61 -11.33 -3.57
C HIS A 135 -1.53 -12.54 -2.63
N LEU A 136 -2.42 -12.62 -1.64
CA LEU A 136 -2.54 -13.75 -0.72
C LEU A 136 -2.76 -15.06 -1.48
N LEU A 137 -3.65 -15.08 -2.48
CA LEU A 137 -3.86 -16.25 -3.35
C LEU A 137 -2.61 -16.71 -4.13
N SER A 138 -1.72 -15.78 -4.46
CA SER A 138 -0.52 -16.07 -5.27
C SER A 138 0.72 -16.41 -4.45
N SER A 139 0.87 -15.77 -3.28
CA SER A 139 2.09 -15.80 -2.47
C SER A 139 1.93 -16.57 -1.16
N GLY A 140 0.69 -16.86 -0.75
CA GLY A 140 0.39 -17.36 0.59
C GLY A 140 0.65 -16.36 1.71
N ARG A 141 1.01 -15.11 1.39
CA ARG A 141 1.36 -14.07 2.37
C ARG A 141 0.46 -12.83 2.22
N PRO A 142 -0.07 -12.28 3.33
CA PRO A 142 -0.64 -10.95 3.32
C PRO A 142 0.42 -9.92 2.91
N ARG A 143 0.07 -9.00 2.02
CA ARG A 143 0.96 -7.90 1.66
C ARG A 143 1.00 -6.88 2.79
N VAL A 144 2.21 -6.59 3.29
CA VAL A 144 2.43 -5.41 4.12
C VAL A 144 2.19 -4.18 3.24
N HIS A 145 1.24 -3.36 3.65
CA HIS A 145 0.94 -2.07 3.05
C HIS A 145 1.05 -1.02 4.15
N GLU A 146 1.46 0.17 3.77
CA GLU A 146 1.41 1.30 4.68
C GLU A 146 -0.07 1.69 4.90
N PRO A 147 -0.47 2.05 6.13
CA PRO A 147 -1.82 2.55 6.38
C PRO A 147 -2.12 3.78 5.52
N ALA A 148 -3.40 3.96 5.18
CA ALA A 148 -3.84 5.18 4.52
C ALA A 148 -3.44 6.42 5.35
N TYR A 149 -2.94 7.46 4.68
CA TYR A 149 -2.60 8.72 5.34
C TYR A 149 -3.85 9.56 5.60
N ASP A 150 -4.16 9.82 6.87
CA ASP A 150 -5.32 10.62 7.33
C ASP A 150 -6.66 10.18 6.69
N PRO A 151 -7.07 8.91 6.87
CA PRO A 151 -8.32 8.42 6.30
C PRO A 151 -9.50 9.07 7.02
N ASP A 152 -10.42 9.64 6.26
CA ASP A 152 -11.72 10.08 6.80
C ASP A 152 -12.59 8.86 7.16
N PRO A 153 -12.85 8.59 8.45
CA PRO A 153 -13.57 7.39 8.90
C PRO A 153 -14.99 7.29 8.38
N ASP A 154 -15.64 8.41 8.04
CA ASP A 154 -17.04 8.43 7.57
C ASP A 154 -17.20 7.77 6.19
N HIS A 155 -16.10 7.52 5.49
CA HIS A 155 -16.06 6.88 4.18
C HIS A 155 -15.74 5.38 4.23
N TYR A 156 -15.64 4.77 5.40
CA TYR A 156 -15.32 3.35 5.54
C TYR A 156 -16.31 2.66 6.47
N VAL A 157 -16.61 1.40 6.17
CA VAL A 157 -17.55 0.59 6.95
C VAL A 157 -16.91 -0.73 7.36
N THR A 158 -17.45 -1.38 8.38
CA THR A 158 -17.00 -2.72 8.74
C THR A 158 -17.47 -3.75 7.72
N TRP A 159 -16.79 -4.89 7.68
CA TRP A 159 -17.23 -6.03 6.87
C TRP A 159 -18.68 -6.45 7.20
N ASP A 160 -19.01 -6.53 8.49
CA ASP A 160 -20.34 -6.92 8.95
C ASP A 160 -21.43 -5.95 8.47
N TYR A 161 -21.12 -4.65 8.45
CA TYR A 161 -22.03 -3.65 7.90
C TYR A 161 -22.25 -3.87 6.39
N ALA A 162 -21.17 -4.10 5.64
CA ALA A 162 -21.26 -4.31 4.20
C ALA A 162 -22.08 -5.56 3.84
N ARG A 163 -21.85 -6.66 4.56
CA ARG A 163 -22.64 -7.90 4.44
C ARG A 163 -24.11 -7.66 4.74
N GLY A 164 -24.42 -7.07 5.90
CA GLY A 164 -25.81 -6.80 6.28
C GLY A 164 -26.53 -5.85 5.31
N TYR A 165 -25.81 -4.90 4.71
CA TYR A 165 -26.35 -4.04 3.66
C TYR A 165 -26.68 -4.83 2.40
N ALA A 166 -25.76 -5.70 1.95
CA ALA A 166 -25.97 -6.54 0.79
C ALA A 166 -27.16 -7.49 0.97
N ASP A 167 -27.27 -8.12 2.15
CA ASP A 167 -28.39 -8.99 2.51
C ASP A 167 -29.73 -8.21 2.47
N GLY A 168 -29.78 -7.03 3.08
CA GLY A 168 -30.99 -6.20 3.07
C GLY A 168 -31.41 -5.72 1.67
N VAL A 169 -30.44 -5.42 0.80
CA VAL A 169 -30.72 -5.12 -0.62
C VAL A 169 -31.24 -6.35 -1.35
N HIS A 170 -30.66 -7.52 -1.11
CA HIS A 170 -31.09 -8.77 -1.72
C HIS A 170 -32.54 -9.10 -1.34
N ASP A 171 -32.88 -9.03 -0.05
CA ASP A 171 -34.24 -9.30 0.47
C ASP A 171 -35.28 -8.34 -0.14
N THR A 172 -34.94 -7.05 -0.24
CA THR A 172 -35.87 -6.06 -0.83
C THR A 172 -36.14 -6.33 -2.31
N LEU A 173 -35.15 -6.85 -3.04
CA LEU A 173 -35.30 -7.18 -4.46
C LEU A 173 -36.05 -8.49 -4.70
N THR A 174 -35.95 -9.47 -3.80
CA THR A 174 -36.63 -10.76 -3.91
C THR A 174 -38.08 -10.67 -3.43
N GLU A 175 -38.37 -9.97 -2.34
CA GLU A 175 -39.75 -9.76 -1.85
C GLU A 175 -40.63 -9.02 -2.87
N GLY A 176 -40.06 -8.06 -3.61
CA GLY A 176 -40.78 -7.33 -4.67
C GLY A 176 -41.07 -8.14 -5.93
N ALA A 177 -40.51 -9.35 -6.07
CA ALA A 177 -40.73 -10.23 -7.23
C ALA A 177 -41.85 -11.25 -7.01
N ASP A 178 -42.26 -11.49 -5.75
CA ASP A 178 -43.29 -12.48 -5.40
C ASP A 178 -44.73 -11.87 -5.38
N GLU A 179 -44.89 -10.55 -5.52
CA GLU A 179 -46.17 -9.88 -5.77
C GLU A 179 -46.56 -9.95 -7.27
N GLU A 180 -46.84 -11.14 -7.78
CA GLU A 180 -47.61 -11.28 -9.03
C GLU A 180 -49.06 -10.81 -8.77
N PRO A 181 -49.60 -9.86 -9.55
CA PRO A 181 -50.97 -9.40 -9.37
C PRO A 181 -51.93 -10.53 -9.72
N ASP A 182 -52.76 -10.93 -8.76
CA ASP A 182 -53.90 -11.83 -8.92
C ASP A 182 -54.86 -11.27 -9.99
N THR A 183 -54.56 -11.52 -11.27
CA THR A 183 -55.41 -11.19 -12.40
C THR A 183 -56.43 -12.29 -12.58
N GLU A 184 -57.39 -12.40 -11.65
CA GLU A 184 -58.63 -13.11 -11.92
C GLU A 184 -59.82 -12.38 -11.27
N ARG A 185 -60.48 -11.54 -12.06
CA ARG A 185 -61.86 -11.11 -11.81
C ARG A 185 -62.61 -10.81 -13.10
#